data_AF-A0A925Q3G2-F1
#
_entry.id   AF-A0A925Q3G2-F1
#
_cell.length_a   1.000
_cell.length_b   1.000
_cell.length_c   1.000
_cell.angle_alpha   90.00
_cell.angle_beta   90.00
_cell.angle_gamma   90.00
#
_symmetry.space_group_name_H-M   'P 1'
#
loop_
_entity.id
_entity.type
_entity.pdbx_description
1 polymer ?
#
loop_
_entity_poly.entity_id
_entity_poly.type
_entity_poly.pdbx_seq_one_letter_code
_entity_poly.pdbx_strand_id
1 'polypeptide(L)'
;MNPPFGLTQIQLVMIVIGIVAVALIGYFGGRAWLLHRRDARRVARVTGGAADFLRDVLVPDGNGGDYHLDFLLLTSRGVVIVDMRDINGNVFGGDQMTEWTLIEGARRSTFVNPQSGLYDRIASVKAIAIDTPIEGRIVFTKRAKFPKGLPRFTVMLESVAAEFPKLGAAELEIAVAKYRPGWQRIKESAKPSPHFGSSPVAVA
;
A
#
# COMPACT_ATOMS: atom_id res chain seq x y z
N MET A 1 3.84 55.63 -41.86
CA MET A 1 4.93 55.43 -40.88
C MET A 1 4.39 54.41 -39.86
N ASN A 2 4.59 53.12 -40.13
CA ASN A 2 4.14 52.03 -39.25
C ASN A 2 5.32 51.64 -38.34
N PRO A 3 5.12 51.42 -37.03
CA PRO A 3 6.21 50.99 -36.17
C PRO A 3 6.70 49.61 -36.62
N PRO A 4 8.02 49.41 -36.78
CA PRO A 4 8.56 48.09 -37.05
C PRO A 4 8.55 47.33 -35.70
N PHE A 5 8.10 46.08 -35.70
CA PHE A 5 8.17 45.16 -34.54
C PHE A 5 7.11 45.32 -33.42
N GLY A 6 5.85 45.59 -33.76
CA GLY A 6 4.74 45.21 -32.88
C GLY A 6 4.39 43.74 -33.09
N LEU A 7 4.71 42.85 -32.13
CA LEU A 7 4.10 41.51 -32.12
C LEU A 7 2.58 41.71 -32.26
N THR A 8 1.95 41.04 -33.22
CA THR A 8 0.50 41.15 -33.35
C THR A 8 -0.13 40.64 -32.06
N GLN A 9 -1.27 41.20 -31.65
CA GLN A 9 -1.98 40.75 -30.45
C GLN A 9 -2.17 39.22 -30.43
N ILE A 10 -2.30 38.60 -31.60
CA ILE A 10 -2.38 37.16 -31.80
C ILE A 10 -1.07 36.45 -31.42
N GLN A 11 0.10 36.97 -31.82
CA GLN A 11 1.40 36.40 -31.44
C GLN A 11 1.64 36.43 -29.93
N LEU A 12 1.26 37.53 -29.26
CA LEU A 12 1.33 37.62 -27.81
C LEU A 12 0.43 36.58 -27.12
N VAL A 13 -0.79 36.41 -27.61
CA VAL A 13 -1.72 35.39 -27.09
C VAL A 13 -1.15 33.98 -27.28
N MET A 14 -0.57 33.66 -28.44
CA MET A 14 0.03 32.35 -28.68
C MET A 14 1.24 32.07 -27.78
N ILE A 15 2.09 33.07 -27.52
CA ILE A 15 3.21 32.95 -26.60
C ILE A 15 2.71 32.68 -25.18
N VAL A 16 1.69 33.41 -24.72
CA VAL A 16 1.10 33.22 -23.39
C VAL A 16 0.49 31.82 -23.26
N ILE A 17 -0.25 31.35 -24.27
CA ILE A 17 -0.82 29.99 -24.29
C ILE A 17 0.30 28.95 -24.24
N GLY A 18 1.37 29.13 -25.02
CA GLY A 18 2.53 28.23 -25.01
C GLY A 18 3.20 28.14 -23.63
N ILE A 19 3.42 29.27 -22.97
CA ILE A 19 4.00 29.33 -21.62
C ILE A 19 3.08 28.62 -20.61
N VAL A 20 1.77 28.87 -20.67
CA VAL A 20 0.79 28.22 -19.78
C VAL A 20 0.77 26.72 -20.02
N ALA A 21 0.79 26.25 -21.27
CA ALA A 21 0.82 24.82 -21.60
C ALA A 21 2.09 24.14 -21.05
N VAL A 22 3.27 24.74 -21.22
CA VAL A 22 4.53 24.22 -20.67
C VAL A 22 4.50 24.20 -19.14
N ALA A 23 3.99 25.25 -18.50
CA ALA A 23 3.85 25.30 -17.04
C ALA A 23 2.91 24.22 -16.50
N LEU A 24 1.77 23.98 -17.19
CA LEU A 24 0.84 22.91 -16.84
C LEU A 24 1.48 21.53 -17.02
N ILE A 25 2.14 21.27 -18.16
CA ILE A 25 2.83 20.00 -18.41
C ILE A 25 3.91 19.75 -17.35
N GLY A 26 4.73 20.77 -17.04
CA GLY A 26 5.74 20.69 -15.98
C GLY A 26 5.13 20.42 -14.60
N TYR A 27 4.03 21.10 -14.26
CA TYR A 27 3.32 20.91 -13.00
C TYR A 27 2.70 19.52 -12.88
N PHE A 28 1.96 19.06 -13.90
CA PHE A 28 1.33 17.74 -13.89
C PHE A 28 2.36 16.60 -13.96
N GLY A 29 3.38 16.73 -14.82
CA GLY A 29 4.48 15.76 -14.92
C GLY A 29 5.29 15.69 -13.62
N GLY A 30 5.65 16.83 -13.04
CA GLY A 30 6.33 16.91 -11.75
C GLY A 30 5.50 16.32 -10.61
N ARG A 31 4.19 16.59 -10.56
CA ARG A 31 3.28 15.99 -9.58
C ARG A 31 3.18 14.48 -9.75
N ALA A 32 3.00 13.98 -10.97
CA ALA A 32 2.93 12.55 -11.24
C ALA A 32 4.22 11.84 -10.80
N TRP A 33 5.38 12.41 -11.13
CA TRP A 33 6.68 11.88 -10.72
C TRP A 33 6.89 11.87 -9.20
N LEU A 34 6.49 12.94 -8.52
CA LEU A 34 6.55 13.02 -7.06
C LEU A 34 5.65 11.96 -6.40
N LEU A 35 4.44 11.76 -6.90
CA LEU A 35 3.51 10.74 -6.39
C LEU A 35 4.09 9.34 -6.61
N HIS A 36 4.62 9.05 -7.80
CA HIS A 36 5.24 7.77 -8.12
C HIS A 36 6.46 7.47 -7.23
N ARG A 37 7.31 8.46 -6.96
CA ARG A 37 8.46 8.29 -6.05
C ARG A 37 8.05 8.02 -4.60
N ARG A 38 6.96 8.62 -4.14
CA ARG A 38 6.45 8.38 -2.78
C ARG A 38 5.93 6.97 -2.63
N ASP A 39 5.26 6.48 -3.65
CA ASP A 39 4.73 5.13 -3.71
C ASP A 39 5.85 4.09 -3.75
N ALA A 40 6.85 4.25 -4.63
CA ALA A 40 8.01 3.36 -4.70
C ALA A 40 8.77 3.25 -3.37
N ARG A 41 8.95 4.37 -2.65
CA ARG A 41 9.59 4.36 -1.32
C ARG A 41 8.75 3.64 -0.27
N ARG A 42 7.42 3.73 -0.37
CA ARG A 42 6.50 3.05 0.55
C ARG A 42 6.51 1.55 0.30
N VAL A 43 6.43 1.12 -0.96
CA VAL A 43 6.58 -0.29 -1.35
C VAL A 43 7.90 -0.84 -0.84
N ALA A 44 9.02 -0.19 -1.15
CA ALA A 44 10.35 -0.66 -0.75
C ALA A 44 10.54 -0.80 0.78
N ARG A 45 9.80 -0.01 1.58
CA ARG A 45 9.81 -0.14 3.05
C ARG A 45 9.04 -1.36 3.54
N VAL A 46 7.93 -1.68 2.88
CA VAL A 46 7.08 -2.82 3.24
C VAL A 46 7.68 -4.13 2.73
N THR A 47 8.19 -4.14 1.50
CA THR A 47 8.66 -5.35 0.81
C THR A 47 10.13 -5.66 1.06
N GLY A 48 10.85 -4.82 1.82
CA GLY A 48 12.31 -4.88 1.90
C GLY A 48 12.90 -6.21 2.39
N GLY A 49 12.17 -6.97 3.21
CA GLY A 49 12.57 -8.30 3.71
C GLY A 49 11.79 -9.46 3.09
N ALA A 50 11.00 -9.20 2.05
CA ALA A 50 10.22 -10.23 1.37
C ALA A 50 11.03 -10.85 0.21
N ALA A 51 10.88 -12.15 0.00
CA ALA A 51 11.45 -12.89 -1.12
C ALA A 51 10.67 -12.64 -2.42
N ASP A 52 9.35 -12.54 -2.29
CA ASP A 52 8.40 -12.27 -3.36
C ASP A 52 7.23 -11.48 -2.73
N PHE A 53 6.52 -10.68 -3.51
CA PHE A 53 5.36 -9.95 -3.02
C PHE A 53 4.29 -9.78 -4.09
N LEU A 54 3.04 -9.73 -3.65
CA LEU A 54 1.91 -9.23 -4.44
C LEU A 54 1.44 -7.93 -3.84
N ARG A 55 0.89 -7.08 -4.70
CA ARG A 55 0.37 -5.78 -4.32
C ARG A 55 -0.96 -5.55 -5.01
N ASP A 56 -1.90 -4.95 -4.28
CA ASP A 56 -3.21 -4.53 -4.76
C ASP A 56 -3.94 -5.70 -5.48
N VAL A 57 -4.20 -6.76 -4.72
CA VAL A 57 -4.82 -7.98 -5.23
C VAL A 57 -6.15 -8.28 -4.56
N LEU A 58 -7.02 -8.94 -5.31
CA LEU A 58 -8.29 -9.50 -4.87
C LEU A 58 -8.12 -11.00 -4.66
N VAL A 59 -8.53 -11.47 -3.49
CA VAL A 59 -8.51 -12.89 -3.12
C VAL A 59 -9.95 -13.34 -2.85
N PRO A 60 -10.39 -14.50 -3.39
CA PRO A 60 -11.75 -14.97 -3.21
C PRO A 60 -12.06 -15.22 -1.73
N ASP A 61 -13.24 -14.80 -1.29
CA ASP A 61 -13.72 -14.99 0.09
C ASP A 61 -14.29 -16.39 0.36
N GLY A 62 -14.53 -17.18 -0.70
CA GLY A 62 -15.14 -18.52 -0.65
C GLY A 62 -16.67 -18.52 -0.81
N ASN A 63 -17.32 -17.36 -0.73
CA ASN A 63 -18.77 -17.16 -0.85
C ASN A 63 -19.18 -16.40 -2.13
N GLY A 64 -18.26 -16.27 -3.08
CA GLY A 64 -18.49 -15.58 -4.36
C GLY A 64 -18.18 -14.08 -4.33
N GLY A 65 -17.65 -13.57 -3.22
CA GLY A 65 -17.04 -12.24 -3.12
C GLY A 65 -15.51 -12.32 -3.17
N ASP A 66 -14.88 -11.14 -3.08
CA ASP A 66 -13.44 -10.98 -3.05
C ASP A 66 -13.02 -10.02 -1.93
N TYR A 67 -11.93 -10.32 -1.24
CA TYR A 67 -11.27 -9.39 -0.32
C TYR A 67 -10.11 -8.67 -0.99
N HIS A 68 -10.04 -7.36 -0.77
CA HIS A 68 -8.88 -6.56 -1.16
C HIS A 68 -7.72 -6.73 -0.17
N LEU A 69 -6.55 -7.04 -0.71
CA LEU A 69 -5.28 -7.13 0.01
C LEU A 69 -4.30 -6.12 -0.58
N ASP A 70 -3.82 -5.19 0.25
CA ASP A 70 -2.91 -4.14 -0.22
C ASP A 70 -1.52 -4.75 -0.54
N PHE A 71 -1.01 -5.60 0.35
CA PHE A 71 0.24 -6.31 0.16
C PHE A 71 0.17 -7.74 0.71
N LEU A 72 0.74 -8.67 -0.04
CA LEU A 72 1.07 -10.02 0.41
C LEU A 72 2.57 -10.19 0.26
N LEU A 73 3.25 -10.62 1.32
CA LEU A 73 4.70 -10.77 1.36
C LEU A 73 5.05 -12.23 1.61
N LEU A 74 5.88 -12.83 0.77
CA LEU A 74 6.52 -14.09 1.06
C LEU A 74 7.78 -13.82 1.89
N THR A 75 7.80 -14.30 3.14
CA THR A 75 8.88 -14.06 4.11
C THR A 75 9.44 -15.38 4.63
N SER A 76 10.57 -15.34 5.33
CA SER A 76 11.17 -16.51 5.98
C SER A 76 10.27 -17.18 7.03
N ARG A 77 9.22 -16.50 7.49
CA ARG A 77 8.23 -17.02 8.47
C ARG A 77 6.95 -17.56 7.82
N GLY A 78 6.76 -17.36 6.52
CA GLY A 78 5.52 -17.66 5.79
C GLY A 78 5.02 -16.46 5.01
N VAL A 79 3.72 -16.45 4.72
CA VAL A 79 3.07 -15.35 4.00
C VAL A 79 2.50 -14.35 5.00
N VAL A 80 2.75 -13.06 4.74
CA VAL A 80 2.29 -11.97 5.59
C VAL A 80 1.39 -11.06 4.77
N ILE A 81 0.16 -10.90 5.24
CA ILE A 81 -0.78 -9.90 4.75
C ILE A 81 -0.46 -8.58 5.42
N VAL A 82 -0.23 -7.54 4.63
CA VAL A 82 -0.06 -6.17 5.12
C VAL A 82 -1.24 -5.33 4.63
N ASP A 83 -2.07 -4.91 5.59
CA ASP A 83 -3.20 -3.98 5.39
C ASP A 83 -2.73 -2.58 5.77
N MET A 84 -2.68 -1.66 4.81
CA MET A 84 -2.10 -0.34 5.00
C MET A 84 -3.18 0.70 5.33
N ARG A 85 -3.01 1.38 6.46
CA ARG A 85 -3.93 2.42 6.93
C ARG A 85 -3.24 3.77 6.99
N ASP A 86 -3.59 4.62 6.03
CA ASP A 86 -3.04 5.97 5.94
C ASP A 86 -3.98 7.03 6.53
N ILE A 87 -4.20 6.95 7.84
CA ILE A 87 -5.03 7.89 8.59
C ILE A 87 -4.20 8.96 9.31
N ASN A 88 -4.80 10.13 9.53
CA ASN A 88 -4.14 11.29 10.14
C ASN A 88 -4.82 11.65 11.46
N GLY A 89 -4.06 11.66 12.55
CA GLY A 89 -4.57 12.04 13.87
C GLY A 89 -4.32 10.99 14.96
N ASN A 90 -4.92 11.24 16.12
CA ASN A 90 -4.83 10.35 17.27
C ASN A 90 -5.86 9.23 17.16
N VAL A 91 -5.40 7.99 17.20
CA VAL A 91 -6.21 6.79 17.10
C VAL A 91 -6.41 6.24 18.50
N PHE A 92 -7.67 6.04 18.86
CA PHE A 92 -8.10 5.42 20.11
C PHE A 92 -8.86 4.15 19.75
N GLY A 93 -8.18 3.03 19.87
CA GLY A 93 -8.69 1.71 19.56
C GLY A 93 -8.03 0.66 20.44
N GLY A 94 -8.58 -0.54 20.40
CA GLY A 94 -8.07 -1.69 21.13
C GLY A 94 -8.69 -2.97 20.60
N ASP A 95 -8.09 -4.09 20.99
CA ASP A 95 -8.42 -5.41 20.44
C ASP A 95 -9.88 -5.82 20.70
N GLN A 96 -10.44 -5.39 21.84
CA GLN A 96 -11.79 -5.72 22.26
C GLN A 96 -12.85 -4.71 21.79
N MET A 97 -12.45 -3.68 21.04
CA MET A 97 -13.36 -2.63 20.59
C MET A 97 -13.89 -2.95 19.19
N THR A 98 -15.21 -2.85 18.99
CA THR A 98 -15.83 -3.00 17.66
C THR A 98 -15.51 -1.84 16.73
N GLU A 99 -15.45 -0.62 17.28
CA GLU A 99 -15.10 0.59 16.55
C GLU A 99 -13.95 1.31 17.23
N TRP A 100 -13.09 1.92 16.42
CA TRP A 100 -12.01 2.79 16.86
C TRP A 100 -12.38 4.23 16.60
N THR A 101 -11.89 5.13 17.46
CA THR A 101 -12.08 6.58 17.32
C THR A 101 -10.83 7.21 16.73
N LEU A 102 -10.98 8.05 15.72
CA LEU A 102 -9.96 8.95 15.20
C LEU A 102 -10.26 10.39 15.65
N ILE A 103 -9.26 11.06 16.20
CA ILE A 103 -9.31 12.48 16.53
C ILE A 103 -8.30 13.23 15.64
N GLU A 104 -8.81 14.01 14.70
CA GLU A 104 -8.04 14.88 13.81
C GLU A 104 -8.29 16.35 14.17
N GLY A 105 -7.39 16.92 14.97
CA GLY A 105 -7.59 18.26 15.54
C GLY A 105 -8.85 18.31 16.40
N ALA A 106 -9.82 19.13 16.01
CA ALA A 106 -11.12 19.25 16.70
C ALA A 106 -12.18 18.25 16.19
N ARG A 107 -11.89 17.48 15.13
CA ARG A 107 -12.85 16.55 14.53
C ARG A 107 -12.67 15.16 15.13
N ARG A 108 -13.79 14.56 15.55
CA ARG A 108 -13.85 13.18 16.01
C ARG A 108 -14.68 12.36 15.03
N SER A 109 -14.15 11.23 14.59
CA SER A 109 -14.87 10.23 13.80
C SER A 109 -14.64 8.84 14.38
N THR A 110 -15.54 7.91 14.08
CA THR A 110 -15.36 6.49 14.39
C THR A 110 -15.28 5.69 13.09
N PHE A 111 -14.62 4.55 13.16
CA PHE A 111 -14.52 3.59 12.08
C PHE A 111 -14.45 2.18 12.66
N VAL A 112 -14.87 1.19 11.87
CA VAL A 112 -14.82 -0.23 12.26
C VAL A 112 -13.39 -0.64 12.58
N ASN A 113 -13.21 -1.44 13.62
CA ASN A 113 -11.91 -1.97 14.00
C ASN A 113 -11.29 -2.73 12.80
N PRO A 114 -10.12 -2.32 12.29
CA PRO A 114 -9.50 -2.93 11.11
C PRO A 114 -9.05 -4.38 11.36
N GLN A 115 -8.94 -4.82 12.61
CA GLN A 115 -8.56 -6.19 12.95
C GLN A 115 -9.61 -7.22 12.51
N SER A 116 -10.91 -6.90 12.55
CA SER A 116 -11.95 -7.84 12.13
C SER A 116 -11.77 -8.24 10.67
N GLY A 117 -11.69 -7.26 9.78
CA GLY A 117 -11.43 -7.50 8.36
C GLY A 117 -10.05 -8.11 8.10
N LEU A 118 -9.05 -7.90 8.97
CA LEU A 118 -7.76 -8.58 8.84
C LEU A 118 -7.90 -10.09 9.06
N TYR A 119 -8.68 -10.52 10.06
CA TYR A 119 -8.91 -11.94 10.32
C TYR A 119 -9.60 -12.63 9.14
N ASP A 120 -10.60 -11.99 8.54
CA ASP A 120 -11.30 -12.52 7.38
C ASP A 120 -10.33 -12.74 6.20
N ARG A 121 -9.49 -11.74 5.92
CA ARG A 121 -8.44 -11.84 4.89
C ARG A 121 -7.45 -12.96 5.16
N ILE A 122 -7.01 -13.11 6.42
CA ILE A 122 -6.12 -14.22 6.82
C ILE A 122 -6.80 -15.56 6.54
N ALA A 123 -8.08 -15.70 6.90
CA ALA A 123 -8.84 -16.94 6.70
C ALA A 123 -8.96 -17.28 5.21
N SER A 124 -9.28 -16.30 4.35
CA SER A 124 -9.37 -16.51 2.90
C SER A 124 -8.05 -16.94 2.27
N VAL A 125 -6.94 -16.28 2.61
CA VAL A 125 -5.61 -16.67 2.13
C VAL A 125 -5.20 -18.04 2.66
N LYS A 126 -5.53 -18.34 3.93
CA LYS A 126 -5.25 -19.64 4.55
C LYS A 126 -6.04 -20.78 3.90
N ALA A 127 -7.26 -20.53 3.42
CA ALA A 127 -8.04 -21.51 2.68
C ALA A 127 -7.38 -21.91 1.35
N ILE A 128 -6.67 -20.99 0.70
CA ILE A 128 -5.92 -21.25 -0.54
C ILE A 128 -4.62 -22.00 -0.26
N ALA A 129 -3.89 -21.62 0.80
CA ALA A 129 -2.58 -22.17 1.16
C ALA A 129 -2.56 -22.78 2.58
N ILE A 130 -3.29 -23.89 2.75
CA ILE A 130 -3.50 -24.58 4.05
C ILE A 130 -2.20 -24.95 4.78
N ASP A 131 -1.17 -25.33 4.04
CA ASP A 131 0.15 -25.75 4.50
C ASP A 131 1.11 -24.58 4.80
N THR A 132 0.75 -23.35 4.45
CA THR A 132 1.60 -22.18 4.62
C THR A 132 1.17 -21.38 5.86
N PRO A 133 2.08 -20.98 6.76
CA PRO A 133 1.78 -20.05 7.84
C PRO A 133 1.36 -18.71 7.24
N ILE A 134 0.18 -18.22 7.64
CA ILE A 134 -0.35 -16.93 7.20
C ILE A 134 -0.45 -16.03 8.44
N GLU A 135 0.19 -14.87 8.37
CA GLU A 135 0.09 -13.82 9.38
C GLU A 135 -0.50 -12.55 8.78
N GLY A 136 -1.05 -11.67 9.60
CA GLY A 136 -1.51 -10.35 9.17
C GLY A 136 -0.91 -9.24 10.01
N ARG A 137 -0.66 -8.09 9.39
CA ARG A 137 -0.25 -6.83 10.02
C ARG A 137 -1.06 -5.67 9.47
N ILE A 138 -1.53 -4.82 10.37
CA ILE A 138 -2.15 -3.53 10.03
C ILE A 138 -1.07 -2.47 10.19
N VAL A 139 -0.65 -1.90 9.07
CA VAL A 139 0.47 -0.97 9.01
C VAL A 139 -0.06 0.45 8.95
N PHE A 140 0.22 1.23 9.98
CA PHE A 140 -0.12 2.65 10.03
C PHE A 140 1.04 3.52 9.54
N THR A 141 0.73 4.58 8.82
CA THR A 141 1.76 5.58 8.49
C THR A 141 2.04 6.47 9.71
N LYS A 142 3.19 7.14 9.71
CA LYS A 142 3.58 8.14 10.74
C LYS A 142 2.57 9.27 11.01
N ARG A 143 1.51 9.39 10.21
CA ARG A 143 0.43 10.36 10.40
C ARG A 143 -0.57 9.93 11.49
N ALA A 144 -0.66 8.63 11.73
CA ALA A 144 -1.42 8.08 12.84
C ALA A 144 -0.58 8.14 14.13
N LYS A 145 -1.22 8.46 15.25
CA LYS A 145 -0.60 8.44 16.57
C LYS A 145 -1.42 7.57 17.50
N PHE A 146 -0.76 6.77 18.34
CA PHE A 146 -1.40 5.86 19.27
C PHE A 146 -1.03 6.20 20.72
N PRO A 147 -1.72 7.16 21.37
CA PRO A 147 -1.36 7.62 22.72
C PRO A 147 -1.43 6.52 23.79
N LYS A 148 -2.26 5.49 23.59
CA LYS A 148 -2.45 4.36 24.51
C LYS A 148 -1.62 3.12 24.14
N GLY A 149 -0.69 3.26 23.19
CA GLY A 149 0.05 2.14 22.62
C GLY A 149 -0.66 1.49 21.43
N LEU A 150 0.07 0.60 20.76
CA LEU A 150 -0.37 -0.09 19.55
C LEU A 150 -1.18 -1.34 19.91
N PRO A 151 -2.42 -1.50 19.39
CA PRO A 151 -3.18 -2.73 19.50
C PRO A 151 -2.48 -3.93 18.82
N ARG A 152 -2.95 -5.15 19.07
CA ARG A 152 -2.37 -6.36 18.46
C ARG A 152 -2.43 -6.30 16.93
N PHE A 153 -1.41 -6.89 16.31
CA PHE A 153 -1.19 -6.90 14.85
C PHE A 153 -0.99 -5.53 14.21
N THR A 154 -1.02 -4.44 14.98
CA THR A 154 -0.74 -3.11 14.46
C THR A 154 0.74 -2.81 14.58
N VAL A 155 1.31 -2.24 13.52
CA VAL A 155 2.68 -1.77 13.50
C VAL A 155 2.75 -0.44 12.76
N MET A 156 3.76 0.36 13.09
CA MET A 156 4.04 1.57 12.32
C MET A 156 4.88 1.22 11.09
N LEU A 157 4.67 1.92 9.98
CA LEU A 157 5.36 1.70 8.69
C LEU A 157 6.89 1.70 8.84
N GLU A 158 7.42 2.56 9.69
CA GLU A 158 8.83 2.69 10.04
C GLU A 158 9.41 1.46 10.74
N SER A 159 8.58 0.69 11.43
CA SER A 159 8.98 -0.51 12.18
C SER A 159 8.85 -1.80 11.37
N VAL A 160 8.18 -1.77 10.21
CA VAL A 160 7.96 -2.97 9.37
C VAL A 160 9.28 -3.63 8.97
N ALA A 161 10.30 -2.84 8.62
CA ALA A 161 11.61 -3.37 8.23
C ALA A 161 12.35 -4.07 9.39
N ALA A 162 12.06 -3.72 10.64
CA ALA A 162 12.61 -4.40 11.81
C ALA A 162 11.87 -5.72 12.09
N GLU A 163 10.59 -5.80 11.75
CA GLU A 163 9.78 -7.01 11.90
C GLU A 163 10.10 -8.09 10.85
N PHE A 164 10.48 -7.66 9.65
CA PHE A 164 10.89 -8.52 8.55
C PHE A 164 12.31 -8.15 8.11
N PRO A 165 13.32 -8.56 8.89
CA PRO A 165 14.71 -8.21 8.61
C PRO A 165 15.15 -8.79 7.27
N LYS A 166 16.01 -8.04 6.57
CA LYS A 166 16.58 -8.49 5.31
C LYS A 166 17.57 -9.62 5.57
N LEU A 167 17.29 -10.79 5.00
CA LEU A 167 18.25 -11.89 4.91
C LEU A 167 19.06 -11.76 3.62
N GLY A 168 20.22 -12.43 3.57
CA GLY A 168 20.92 -12.61 2.29
C GLY A 168 20.03 -13.35 1.30
N ALA A 169 20.12 -13.04 0.00
CA ALA A 169 19.21 -13.61 -1.01
C ALA A 169 19.20 -15.15 -0.98
N ALA A 170 20.38 -15.79 -0.89
CA ALA A 170 20.48 -17.25 -0.80
C ALA A 170 19.84 -17.82 0.49
N GLU A 171 20.07 -17.16 1.63
CA GLU A 171 19.48 -17.57 2.91
C GLU A 171 17.96 -17.42 2.90
N LEU A 172 17.46 -16.33 2.31
CA LEU A 172 16.05 -16.07 2.17
C LEU A 172 15.38 -17.12 1.27
N GLU A 173 15.98 -17.44 0.12
CA GLU A 173 15.48 -18.47 -0.78
C GLU A 173 15.38 -19.84 -0.11
N ILE A 174 16.40 -20.23 0.66
CA ILE A 174 16.37 -21.48 1.44
C ILE A 174 15.23 -21.43 2.47
N ALA A 175 15.05 -20.30 3.16
CA ALA A 175 14.01 -20.16 4.18
C ALA A 175 12.60 -20.22 3.59
N VAL A 176 12.38 -19.63 2.40
CA VAL A 176 11.05 -19.58 1.76
C VAL A 176 10.74 -20.79 0.88
N ALA A 177 11.71 -21.63 0.56
CA ALA A 177 11.55 -22.77 -0.35
C ALA A 177 10.33 -23.65 0.00
N LYS A 178 10.14 -23.93 1.30
CA LYS A 178 9.00 -24.74 1.79
C LYS A 178 7.63 -24.06 1.64
N TYR A 179 7.58 -22.74 1.51
CA TYR A 179 6.35 -21.96 1.35
C TYR A 179 6.04 -21.65 -0.12
N ARG A 180 6.99 -21.88 -1.04
CA ARG A 180 6.83 -21.63 -2.48
C ARG A 180 5.56 -22.30 -3.06
N PRO A 181 5.22 -23.57 -2.76
CA PRO A 181 4.01 -24.18 -3.34
C PRO A 181 2.71 -23.49 -2.93
N GLY A 182 2.58 -23.13 -1.64
CA GLY A 182 1.41 -22.36 -1.16
C GLY A 182 1.37 -20.96 -1.73
N TRP A 183 2.54 -20.31 -1.88
CA TRP A 183 2.65 -19.01 -2.51
C TRP A 183 2.21 -19.02 -3.98
N GLN A 184 2.58 -20.04 -4.77
CA GLN A 184 2.13 -20.13 -6.17
C GLN A 184 0.61 -20.26 -6.27
N ARG A 185 -0.02 -21.08 -5.42
CA ARG A 185 -1.50 -21.18 -5.36
C ARG A 185 -2.17 -19.85 -5.05
N ILE A 186 -1.59 -19.06 -4.15
CA ILE A 186 -2.07 -17.70 -3.85
C ILE A 186 -1.98 -16.82 -5.09
N LYS A 187 -0.84 -16.83 -5.80
CA LYS A 187 -0.65 -16.05 -7.03
C LYS A 187 -1.64 -16.44 -8.13
N GLU A 188 -1.90 -17.74 -8.31
CA GLU A 188 -2.83 -18.26 -9.30
C GLU A 188 -4.29 -17.90 -8.98
N SER A 189 -4.64 -17.81 -7.70
CA SER A 189 -6.00 -17.45 -7.24
C SER A 189 -6.23 -15.94 -7.17
N ALA A 190 -5.16 -15.16 -7.04
CA ALA A 190 -5.22 -13.72 -6.88
C ALA A 190 -5.52 -13.03 -8.22
N LYS A 191 -6.43 -12.05 -8.18
CA LYS A 191 -6.72 -11.19 -9.33
C LYS A 191 -6.19 -9.77 -9.07
N PRO A 192 -5.74 -9.04 -10.09
CA PRO A 192 -5.42 -7.63 -9.94
C PRO A 192 -6.63 -6.83 -9.46
N SER A 193 -6.43 -5.99 -8.44
CA SER A 193 -7.44 -5.03 -8.02
C SER A 193 -7.48 -3.83 -8.97
N PRO A 194 -8.67 -3.38 -9.43
CA PRO A 194 -8.83 -2.14 -10.19
C PRO A 194 -8.75 -0.90 -9.29
N HIS A 195 -8.80 -1.06 -7.97
CA HIS A 195 -8.97 0.03 -7.00
C HIS A 195 -7.68 0.38 -6.25
N PHE A 196 -6.60 0.68 -6.97
CA PHE A 196 -5.58 1.66 -6.56
C PHE A 196 -4.75 2.02 -7.80
N GLY A 197 -4.38 3.29 -7.96
CA GLY A 197 -3.77 3.85 -9.17
C GLY A 197 -2.31 3.43 -9.48
N SER A 198 -1.97 2.16 -9.31
CA SER A 198 -0.69 1.57 -9.74
C SER A 198 -0.94 0.15 -10.22
N SER A 199 -0.57 -0.12 -11.47
CA SER A 199 -0.63 -1.45 -12.08
C SER A 199 -0.08 -2.54 -11.14
N PRO A 200 -0.64 -3.76 -11.18
CA PRO A 200 -0.08 -4.89 -10.46
C PRO A 200 1.38 -5.07 -10.86
N VAL A 201 2.30 -4.87 -9.92
CA VAL A 201 3.71 -5.21 -10.11
C VAL A 201 3.91 -6.56 -9.43
N ALA A 202 3.68 -7.63 -10.18
CA ALA A 202 4.34 -8.89 -9.89
C ALA A 202 5.78 -8.73 -10.39
N VAL A 203 6.76 -8.69 -9.48
CA VAL A 203 8.16 -8.81 -9.89
C VAL A 203 8.41 -10.30 -10.09
N ALA A 204 8.59 -10.71 -11.34
CA ALA A 204 9.05 -12.06 -11.71
C ALA A 204 10.49 -12.28 -11.28
#